data_AF-A0A535K8E2-F1
#
_entry.id   AF-A0A535K8E2-F1
#
_cell.length_a   1.000
_cell.length_b   1.000
_cell.length_c   1.000
_cell.angle_alpha   90.00
_cell.angle_beta   90.00
_cell.angle_gamma   90.00
#
_symmetry.space_group_name_H-M   'P 1'
#
loop_
_entity.id
_entity.type
_entity.pdbx_description
1 polymer ?
#
loop_
_entity_poly.entity_id
_entity_poly.type
_entity_poly.pdbx_seq_one_letter_code
_entity_poly.pdbx_strand_id
1 'polypeptide(L)' 'MPRARFVVRGSVQGVNFRSTAVGEAIRLGITGRVWNRDDGSVEVIAE' A
#
# COMPACT_ATOMS: atom_id res chain seq x y z
N MET A 1 8.81 13.43 -10.28
CA MET A 1 8.46 12.00 -10.24
C MET A 1 6.94 11.89 -10.14
N PRO A 2 6.31 10.99 -10.91
CA PRO A 2 4.87 10.79 -10.85
C PRO A 2 4.49 10.19 -9.49
N ARG A 3 3.37 10.64 -8.90
CA ARG A 3 2.88 10.16 -7.61
C ARG A 3 1.46 9.65 -7.76
N ALA A 4 1.19 8.45 -7.25
CA ALA A 4 -0.15 7.85 -7.22
C ALA A 4 -0.62 7.61 -5.78
N ARG A 5 -1.93 7.77 -5.55
CA ARG A 5 -2.59 7.51 -4.28
C ARG A 5 -3.67 6.45 -4.46
N PHE A 6 -3.64 5.41 -3.65
CA PHE A 6 -4.61 4.33 -3.66
C PHE A 6 -5.25 4.17 -2.28
N VAL A 7 -6.55 3.89 -2.25
CA VAL A 7 -7.29 3.47 -1.06
C VAL A 7 -7.94 2.13 -1.37
N VAL A 8 -7.46 1.07 -0.72
CA VAL A 8 -7.87 -0.31 -0.98
C VAL A 8 -8.80 -0.78 0.13
N ARG A 9 -9.97 -1.28 -0.24
CA ARG A 9 -11.03 -1.72 0.69
C ARG A 9 -11.29 -3.23 0.53
N GLY A 10 -11.82 -3.85 1.58
CA GLY A 10 -12.11 -5.29 1.62
C GLY A 10 -11.34 -5.98 2.74
N SER A 11 -11.05 -7.28 2.58
CA SER A 11 -10.20 -8.03 3.51
C SER A 11 -8.73 -7.70 3.24
N VAL A 12 -8.24 -6.57 3.78
CA VAL A 12 -6.89 -6.04 3.52
C VAL A 12 -6.04 -5.80 4.77
N GLN A 13 -6.64 -5.82 5.96
CA GLN A 13 -5.91 -5.73 7.23
C GLN A 13 -5.79 -7.12 7.87
N GLY A 14 -4.66 -7.37 8.57
CA GLY A 14 -4.39 -8.67 9.20
C GLY A 14 -4.02 -9.81 8.23
N VAL A 15 -3.89 -9.52 6.93
CA VAL A 15 -3.67 -10.51 5.86
C VAL A 15 -2.34 -10.31 5.11
N ASN A 16 -1.34 -9.70 5.75
CA ASN A 16 -0.02 -9.38 5.17
C ASN A 16 -0.01 -8.43 3.95
N PHE A 17 -1.15 -7.80 3.60
CA PHE A 17 -1.26 -6.89 2.45
C PHE A 17 -0.15 -5.83 2.39
N ARG A 18 0.14 -5.15 3.50
CA ARG A 18 1.17 -4.09 3.55
C ARG A 18 2.56 -4.63 3.24
N SER A 19 2.91 -5.79 3.80
CA SER A 19 4.20 -6.44 3.56
C SER A 19 4.34 -6.86 2.10
N THR A 20 3.28 -7.44 1.51
CA THR A 20 3.25 -7.78 0.08
C THR A 20 3.36 -6.54 -0.81
N ALA A 21 2.67 -5.44 -0.49
CA ALA A 21 2.76 -4.19 -1.23
C ALA A 21 4.18 -3.60 -1.20
N VAL A 22 4.87 -3.67 -0.06
CA VAL A 22 6.29 -3.26 0.04
C VAL A 22 7.20 -4.16 -0.80
N GLY A 23 7.02 -5.48 -0.74
CA GLY A 23 7.79 -6.41 -1.57
C GLY A 23 7.64 -6.14 -3.07
N GLU A 24 6.41 -5.84 -3.50
CA GLU A 24 6.12 -5.48 -4.89
C GLU A 24 6.70 -4.12 -5.28
N ALA A 25 6.65 -3.12 -4.39
CA ALA A 25 7.28 -1.82 -4.62
C ALA A 25 8.80 -1.96 -4.81
N ILE A 26 9.46 -2.77 -3.98
CA ILE A 26 10.89 -3.09 -4.12
C ILE A 26 11.16 -3.76 -5.47
N ARG A 27 10.35 -4.77 -5.86
CA ARG A 27 10.49 -5.48 -7.13
C ARG A 27 10.36 -4.55 -8.35
N LEU A 28 9.51 -3.53 -8.25
CA LEU A 28 9.24 -2.56 -9.32
C LEU A 28 10.15 -1.32 -9.26
N GLY A 29 10.99 -1.16 -8.23
CA GLY A 29 11.80 0.03 -8.03
C GLY A 29 10.99 1.29 -7.70
N ILE A 30 9.81 1.12 -7.09
CA ILE A 30 8.88 2.19 -6.70
C ILE A 30 9.11 2.54 -5.23
N THR A 31 9.11 3.83 -4.90
CA THR A 31 9.19 4.32 -3.52
C THR A 31 7.81 4.71 -3.00
N GLY A 32 7.68 4.92 -1.68
CA GLY A 32 6.40 5.35 -1.13
C GLY A 32 6.12 4.89 0.29
N ARG A 33 4.84 4.92 0.65
CA ARG A 33 4.34 4.57 1.99
C ARG A 33 3.03 3.83 1.92
N VAL A 34 2.85 2.87 2.82
CA VAL A 34 1.60 2.11 2.99
C VAL A 34 1.23 2.02 4.47
N TRP A 35 -0.04 2.27 4.81
CA TRP A 35 -0.53 2.21 6.19
C TRP A 35 -2.00 1.75 6.28
N ASN A 36 -2.35 1.19 7.44
CA ASN A 36 -3.75 0.88 7.77
C ASN A 36 -4.48 2.16 8.14
N ARG A 37 -5.75 2.26 7.74
CA ARG A 37 -6.67 3.31 8.19
C ARG A 37 -7.65 2.75 9.22
N ASP A 38 -8.21 3.62 10.05
CA ASP A 38 -9.15 3.24 11.11
C ASP A 38 -10.48 2.69 10.57
N ASP A 39 -10.82 3.00 9.31
CA ASP A 39 -12.01 2.49 8.60
C ASP A 39 -11.84 1.07 8.03
N GLY A 40 -10.75 0.38 8.38
CA GLY A 40 -10.45 -0.97 7.90
C GLY A 40 -9.81 -1.03 6.51
N SER A 41 -9.64 0.10 5.82
CA SER A 41 -8.95 0.15 4.52
C SER A 41 -7.42 0.25 4.67
N VAL A 42 -6.70 0.10 3.55
CA VAL A 42 -5.25 0.37 3.45
C VAL A 42 -5.03 1.50 2.46
N GLU A 43 -4.20 2.46 2.82
CA GLU A 43 -3.81 3.57 1.94
C GLU A 43 -2.36 3.45 1.51
N VAL A 44 -2.12 3.76 0.24
CA VAL A 44 -0.79 3.69 -0.41
C VAL A 44 -0.50 4.99 -1.12
N ILE A 45 0.72 5.50 -0.93
CA ILE A 45 1.35 6.51 -1.78
C ILE A 45 2.51 5.83 -2.49
N ALA A 46 2.57 5.93 -3.82
CA ALA A 46 3.64 5.41 -4.67
C ALA A 46 4.28 6.55 -5.47
N GLU A 47 5.61 6.59 -5.52
CA GLU A 47 6.46 7.64 -6.11
C GLU A 47 7.66 7.05 -6.87
#